data_AF-A0A0Z8GUZ5-F1
#
_entry.id   AF-A0A0Z8GUZ5-F1
#
_cell.length_a   1.000
_cell.length_b   1.000
_cell.length_c   1.000
_cell.angle_alpha   90.00
_cell.angle_beta   90.00
_cell.angle_gamma   90.00
#
_symmetry.space_group_name_H-M   'P 1'
#
loop_
_entity.id
_entity.type
_entity.pdbx_description
1 polymer ?
#
loop_
_entity_poly.entity_id
_entity_poly.type
_entity_poly.pdbx_seq_one_letter_code
_entity_poly.pdbx_strand_id
1 'polypeptide(L)'
;MNQSKTKLQTNDTEVLSILNAPGLNKIFSLSQKSVPNRIYPIMQDEAMFDLTDSSLFIENYQVNHTIKIRVFKMLDFLVKCLSDINEYKKNENEKIETVIQFSLDEYACLLGKTKLKNDSTRKNVRRLINEALEIIYSISIESSEKRCGKKVNFKKMRICQMYECKNSIYTFVFTESFARYLLSSYIMRFPMSLFRLDERNTNAYSIGRKLALHQSINNNRKKGTNKIISVKILLQTAPDIPSIETVRAKNGSWTERIEEKLVKSLDLLVENGVLEYWNYCNEKGIELSDEQLNGFGHYFIFENLKIEFSVKGI
;
A
#
# COMPACT_ATOMS: atom_id res chain seq x y z
N MET A 1 -11.78 -7.08 -36.48
CA MET A 1 -10.47 -6.54 -36.91
C MET A 1 -9.59 -6.43 -35.67
N ASN A 2 -8.39 -7.00 -35.75
CA ASN A 2 -7.43 -7.35 -34.70
C ASN A 2 -7.36 -6.44 -33.46
N GLN A 3 -7.72 -6.99 -32.29
CA GLN A 3 -7.16 -6.54 -31.01
C GLN A 3 -5.77 -7.16 -30.86
N SER A 4 -4.76 -6.31 -30.88
CA SER A 4 -3.36 -6.62 -30.62
C SER A 4 -3.20 -7.23 -29.24
N LYS A 5 -2.89 -8.53 -29.17
CA LYS A 5 -2.30 -9.17 -28.00
C LYS A 5 -0.89 -8.62 -27.79
N THR A 6 -0.76 -7.58 -26.99
CA THR A 6 0.54 -7.10 -26.51
C THR A 6 1.12 -8.17 -25.58
N LYS A 7 2.26 -8.75 -25.94
CA LYS A 7 3.03 -9.63 -25.05
C LYS A 7 3.41 -8.83 -23.80
N LEU A 8 2.95 -9.23 -22.61
CA LEU A 8 3.47 -8.72 -21.34
C LEU A 8 4.93 -9.17 -21.18
N GLN A 9 5.88 -8.35 -21.63
CA GLN A 9 7.21 -8.29 -21.06
C GLN A 9 7.18 -7.13 -20.06
N THR A 10 7.05 -7.45 -18.77
CA THR A 10 7.08 -6.43 -17.72
C THR A 10 8.53 -6.03 -17.49
N ASN A 11 8.87 -4.79 -17.82
CA ASN A 11 10.17 -4.21 -17.52
C ASN A 11 10.23 -3.90 -16.01
N ASP A 12 11.29 -4.34 -15.34
CA ASP A 12 11.45 -4.20 -13.88
C ASP A 12 11.56 -2.76 -13.39
N THR A 13 11.68 -1.81 -14.33
CA THR A 13 11.75 -0.37 -14.10
C THR A 13 10.45 0.36 -14.44
N GLU A 14 9.38 -0.36 -14.77
CA GLU A 14 8.10 0.24 -15.13
C GLU A 14 7.43 0.92 -13.92
N VAL A 15 6.99 2.17 -14.13
CA VAL A 15 6.26 2.97 -13.16
C VAL A 15 4.85 3.19 -13.68
N LEU A 16 3.87 2.77 -12.90
CA LEU A 16 2.45 2.90 -13.19
C LEU A 16 1.91 4.22 -12.65
N SER A 17 0.85 4.72 -13.28
CA SER A 17 0.04 5.80 -12.72
C SER A 17 -1.23 5.19 -12.13
N ILE A 18 -1.34 5.14 -10.81
CA ILE A 18 -2.51 4.55 -10.14
C ILE A 18 -3.26 5.61 -9.34
N LEU A 19 -4.59 5.56 -9.38
CA LEU A 19 -5.45 6.36 -8.53
C LEU A 19 -5.13 6.06 -7.05
N ASN A 20 -5.26 7.08 -6.21
CA ASN A 20 -4.99 6.93 -4.79
C ASN A 20 -5.78 7.96 -3.99
N ALA A 21 -5.97 7.70 -2.70
CA ALA A 21 -6.63 8.63 -1.80
C ALA A 21 -6.07 8.58 -0.37
N PRO A 22 -6.13 9.68 0.40
CA PRO A 22 -5.58 9.75 1.75
C PRO A 22 -6.06 8.62 2.67
N GLY A 23 -7.37 8.40 2.77
CA GLY A 23 -7.97 7.31 3.54
C GLY A 23 -7.57 5.92 3.05
N LEU A 24 -7.43 5.72 1.73
CA LEU A 24 -6.87 4.46 1.20
C LEU A 24 -5.44 4.23 1.70
N ASN A 25 -4.59 5.25 1.83
CA ASN A 25 -3.22 5.03 2.33
C ASN A 25 -3.17 4.57 3.79
N LYS A 26 -4.15 4.97 4.60
CA LYS A 26 -4.20 4.65 6.03
C LYS A 26 -4.36 3.16 6.28
N ILE A 27 -5.08 2.44 5.40
CA ILE A 27 -5.29 1.00 5.60
C ILE A 27 -4.00 0.19 5.41
N PHE A 28 -2.99 0.72 4.71
CA PHE A 28 -1.70 0.03 4.48
C PHE A 28 -0.75 0.07 5.68
N SER A 29 -1.07 0.81 6.74
CA SER A 29 -0.31 0.78 8.00
C SER A 29 -0.79 -0.32 8.94
N LEU A 30 -1.87 -1.04 8.61
CA LEU A 30 -2.35 -2.17 9.41
C LEU A 30 -1.40 -3.36 9.28
N SER A 31 -1.14 -4.00 10.40
CA SER A 31 -0.33 -5.22 10.47
C SER A 31 -1.19 -6.46 10.57
N GLN A 32 -0.58 -7.62 10.35
CA GLN A 32 -1.26 -8.90 10.58
C GLN A 32 -1.65 -9.11 12.05
N LYS A 33 -1.06 -8.31 12.96
CA LYS A 33 -1.32 -8.37 14.41
C LYS A 33 -2.26 -7.26 14.89
N SER A 34 -2.71 -6.39 13.99
CA SER A 34 -3.67 -5.34 14.32
C SER A 34 -4.97 -5.98 14.84
N VAL A 35 -5.43 -5.49 15.98
CA VAL A 35 -6.72 -5.88 16.57
C VAL A 35 -7.71 -4.75 16.36
N PRO A 36 -9.01 -5.07 16.14
CA PRO A 36 -10.01 -4.04 15.97
C PRO A 36 -10.22 -3.27 17.27
N ASN A 37 -10.52 -1.98 17.13
CA ASN A 37 -10.89 -1.11 18.25
C ASN A 37 -12.28 -1.49 18.79
N ARG A 38 -13.17 -2.00 17.91
CA ARG A 38 -14.52 -2.42 18.27
C ARG A 38 -15.00 -3.53 17.35
N ILE A 39 -15.81 -4.44 17.89
CA ILE A 39 -16.57 -5.43 17.12
C ILE A 39 -18.05 -5.15 17.40
N TYR A 40 -18.89 -5.16 16.36
CA TYR A 40 -20.33 -4.90 16.40
C TYR A 40 -21.10 -6.20 16.11
N PRO A 41 -21.49 -6.98 17.14
CA PRO A 41 -22.11 -8.30 16.94
C PRO A 41 -23.42 -8.25 16.14
N ILE A 42 -24.20 -7.19 16.34
CA ILE A 42 -25.52 -7.01 15.71
C ILE A 42 -25.37 -6.66 14.20
N MET A 43 -24.18 -6.23 13.76
CA MET A 43 -23.88 -5.89 12.37
C MET A 43 -23.00 -6.96 11.72
N GLN A 44 -23.41 -8.24 11.82
CA GLN A 44 -22.65 -9.37 11.25
C GLN A 44 -21.21 -9.42 11.76
N ASP A 45 -21.01 -9.24 13.07
CA ASP A 45 -19.69 -9.20 13.70
C ASP A 45 -18.72 -8.21 13.02
N GLU A 46 -19.21 -7.05 12.59
CA GLU A 46 -18.37 -6.06 11.92
C GLU A 46 -17.27 -5.54 12.86
N ALA A 47 -16.02 -5.66 12.42
CA ALA A 47 -14.86 -5.14 13.12
C ALA A 47 -14.49 -3.75 12.59
N MET A 48 -14.25 -2.80 13.48
CA MET A 48 -13.81 -1.44 13.18
C MET A 48 -12.38 -1.20 13.67
N PHE A 49 -11.53 -0.72 12.77
CA PHE A 49 -10.18 -0.25 13.06
C PHE A 49 -10.13 1.27 12.87
N ASP A 50 -9.74 2.00 13.90
CA ASP A 50 -9.52 3.45 13.85
C ASP A 50 -8.09 3.74 13.38
N LEU A 51 -7.96 4.48 12.28
CA LEU A 51 -6.70 4.74 11.57
C LEU A 51 -6.32 6.23 11.55
N THR A 52 -6.85 7.03 12.49
CA THR A 52 -6.67 8.49 12.56
C THR A 52 -7.18 9.19 11.29
N ASP A 53 -8.30 9.89 11.43
CA ASP A 53 -9.03 10.55 10.33
C ASP A 53 -9.56 9.58 9.26
N SER A 54 -9.51 8.27 9.51
CA SER A 54 -10.10 7.23 8.67
C SER A 54 -10.40 5.99 9.50
N SER A 55 -11.39 5.21 9.06
CA SER A 55 -11.79 3.97 9.70
C SER A 55 -11.91 2.87 8.66
N LEU A 56 -11.40 1.68 9.00
CA LEU A 56 -11.61 0.46 8.23
C LEU A 56 -12.67 -0.39 8.93
N PHE A 57 -13.61 -0.91 8.15
CA PHE A 57 -14.63 -1.83 8.61
C PHE A 57 -14.48 -3.17 7.88
N ILE A 58 -14.60 -4.27 8.60
CA ILE A 58 -14.55 -5.64 8.06
C ILE A 58 -15.79 -6.38 8.55
N GLU A 59 -16.71 -6.68 7.63
CA GLU A 59 -17.89 -7.50 7.91
C GLU A 59 -17.51 -8.97 8.12
N ASN A 60 -18.32 -9.71 8.88
CA ASN A 60 -18.11 -11.13 9.18
C ASN A 60 -16.73 -11.41 9.79
N TYR A 61 -16.23 -10.50 10.63
CA TYR A 61 -14.90 -10.61 11.21
C TYR A 61 -14.82 -11.80 12.16
N GLN A 62 -13.80 -12.63 11.96
CA GLN A 62 -13.52 -13.79 12.81
C GLN A 62 -12.33 -13.51 13.72
N VAL A 63 -12.38 -14.02 14.95
CA VAL A 63 -11.21 -13.98 15.84
C VAL A 63 -10.06 -14.74 15.16
N ASN A 64 -8.90 -14.08 15.02
CA ASN A 64 -7.73 -14.49 14.22
C ASN A 64 -7.79 -14.19 12.70
N HIS A 65 -8.76 -13.41 12.24
CA HIS A 65 -8.72 -12.87 10.88
C HIS A 65 -7.52 -11.94 10.74
N THR A 66 -6.62 -12.24 9.79
CA THR A 66 -5.38 -11.47 9.56
C THR A 66 -5.39 -10.84 8.18
N ILE A 67 -5.20 -9.51 8.12
CA ILE A 67 -5.05 -8.80 6.85
C ILE A 67 -3.62 -8.98 6.37
N LYS A 68 -3.42 -9.98 5.51
CA LYS A 68 -2.12 -10.26 4.90
C LYS A 68 -1.81 -9.21 3.84
N ILE A 69 -0.51 -8.97 3.59
CA ILE A 69 -0.10 -7.96 2.62
C ILE A 69 -0.54 -8.23 1.18
N ARG A 70 -0.84 -9.49 0.85
CA ARG A 70 -1.48 -9.85 -0.43
C ARG A 70 -2.80 -9.13 -0.67
N VAL A 71 -3.55 -8.82 0.39
CA VAL A 71 -4.82 -8.08 0.30
C VAL A 71 -4.54 -6.68 -0.21
N PHE A 72 -3.54 -6.02 0.36
CA PHE A 72 -3.07 -4.69 -0.04
C PHE A 72 -2.50 -4.68 -1.47
N LYS A 73 -1.70 -5.69 -1.84
CA LYS A 73 -1.20 -5.86 -3.21
C LYS A 73 -2.33 -6.07 -4.22
N MET A 74 -3.30 -6.92 -3.88
CA MET A 74 -4.48 -7.13 -4.72
C MET A 74 -5.26 -5.84 -4.87
N LEU A 75 -5.45 -5.07 -3.80
CA LEU A 75 -6.15 -3.80 -3.85
C LEU A 75 -5.43 -2.77 -4.73
N ASP A 76 -4.10 -2.61 -4.59
CA ASP A 76 -3.33 -1.73 -5.48
C ASP A 76 -3.41 -2.19 -6.96
N PHE A 77 -3.44 -3.50 -7.22
CA PHE A 77 -3.64 -4.04 -8.57
C PHE A 77 -5.04 -3.73 -9.12
N LEU A 78 -6.09 -3.94 -8.33
CA LEU A 78 -7.46 -3.61 -8.74
C LEU A 78 -7.59 -2.10 -9.00
N VAL A 79 -7.01 -1.26 -8.15
CA VAL A 79 -6.99 0.19 -8.34
C VAL A 79 -6.19 0.59 -9.58
N LYS A 80 -5.08 -0.10 -9.88
CA LYS A 80 -4.36 0.05 -11.16
C LYS A 80 -5.29 -0.23 -12.33
N CYS A 81 -5.99 -1.36 -12.35
CA CYS A 81 -6.91 -1.68 -13.42
C CYS A 81 -8.05 -0.66 -13.55
N LEU A 82 -8.57 -0.14 -12.44
CA LEU A 82 -9.55 0.96 -12.44
C LEU A 82 -8.99 2.23 -13.09
N SER A 83 -7.71 2.51 -12.82
CA SER A 83 -6.99 3.68 -13.34
C SER A 83 -6.77 3.59 -14.85
N ASP A 84 -6.57 2.38 -15.39
CA ASP A 84 -6.38 2.19 -16.84
C ASP A 84 -7.65 2.45 -17.65
N ILE A 85 -8.83 2.23 -17.05
CA ILE A 85 -10.12 2.31 -17.73
C ILE A 85 -10.89 3.60 -17.44
N ASN A 86 -10.33 4.49 -16.60
CA ASN A 86 -10.95 5.77 -16.25
C ASN A 86 -9.97 6.93 -16.33
N GLU A 87 -10.48 8.09 -16.70
CA GLU A 87 -9.76 9.36 -16.59
C GLU A 87 -9.80 9.90 -15.15
N TYR A 88 -8.72 10.54 -14.71
CA TYR A 88 -8.62 11.17 -13.39
C TYR A 88 -9.36 12.52 -13.36
N LYS A 89 -9.92 12.90 -12.19
CA LYS A 89 -10.71 14.13 -11.96
C LYS A 89 -11.99 14.25 -12.80
N LYS A 90 -12.69 13.13 -13.00
CA LYS A 90 -14.06 13.18 -13.51
C LYS A 90 -14.98 13.95 -12.57
N ASN A 91 -15.87 14.74 -13.16
CA ASN A 91 -16.90 15.46 -12.41
C ASN A 91 -17.91 14.47 -11.77
N GLU A 92 -18.62 14.91 -10.73
CA GLU A 92 -19.57 14.05 -9.99
C GLU A 92 -20.66 13.43 -10.89
N ASN A 93 -21.06 14.14 -11.95
CA ASN A 93 -22.13 13.69 -12.86
C ASN A 93 -21.61 12.86 -14.05
N GLU A 94 -20.30 12.72 -14.21
CA GLU A 94 -19.75 11.95 -15.32
C GLU A 94 -19.88 10.45 -15.07
N LYS A 95 -20.14 9.72 -16.16
CA LYS A 95 -20.13 8.26 -16.14
C LYS A 95 -18.71 7.76 -15.86
N ILE A 96 -18.61 6.82 -14.94
CA ILE A 96 -17.38 6.11 -14.60
C ILE A 96 -17.54 4.62 -14.87
N GLU A 97 -16.44 3.95 -15.20
CA GLU A 97 -16.40 2.51 -15.31
C GLU A 97 -15.99 1.93 -13.95
N THR A 98 -16.71 0.92 -13.47
CA THR A 98 -16.45 0.28 -12.17
C THR A 98 -16.11 -1.21 -12.29
N VAL A 99 -16.29 -1.77 -13.50
CA VAL A 99 -16.09 -3.18 -13.79
C VAL A 99 -14.69 -3.41 -14.34
N ILE A 100 -13.96 -4.32 -13.71
CA ILE A 100 -12.61 -4.72 -14.10
C ILE A 100 -12.61 -6.20 -14.41
N GLN A 101 -11.86 -6.56 -15.45
CA GLN A 101 -11.58 -7.94 -15.77
C GLN A 101 -10.08 -8.17 -15.81
N PHE A 102 -9.64 -9.29 -15.22
CA PHE A 102 -8.26 -9.74 -15.30
C PHE A 102 -8.18 -11.26 -15.26
N SER A 103 -7.14 -11.81 -15.88
CA SER A 103 -6.86 -13.24 -15.88
C SER A 103 -5.95 -13.64 -14.73
N LEU A 104 -6.02 -14.93 -14.37
CA LEU A 104 -5.06 -15.55 -13.46
C LEU A 104 -3.60 -15.34 -13.92
N ASP A 105 -3.36 -15.41 -15.22
CA ASP A 105 -2.02 -15.31 -15.80
C ASP A 105 -1.47 -13.87 -15.72
N GLU A 106 -2.32 -12.85 -15.91
CA GLU A 106 -1.97 -11.44 -15.72
C GLU A 106 -1.54 -11.16 -14.28
N TYR A 107 -2.31 -11.59 -13.29
CA TYR A 107 -1.95 -11.41 -11.89
C TYR A 107 -0.71 -12.23 -11.50
N ALA A 108 -0.55 -13.44 -12.02
CA ALA A 108 0.66 -14.24 -11.79
C ALA A 108 1.92 -13.57 -12.36
N CYS A 109 1.82 -12.98 -13.55
CA CYS A 109 2.90 -12.23 -14.17
C CYS A 109 3.33 -11.04 -13.30
N LEU A 110 2.36 -10.31 -12.72
CA LEU A 110 2.60 -9.20 -11.81
C LEU A 110 3.44 -9.61 -10.58
N LEU A 111 3.17 -10.81 -10.04
CA LEU A 111 3.92 -11.40 -8.93
C LEU A 111 5.29 -11.99 -9.33
N GLY A 112 5.74 -11.80 -10.57
CA GLY A 112 6.99 -12.38 -11.10
C GLY A 112 6.91 -13.89 -11.39
N LYS A 113 5.72 -14.49 -11.37
CA LYS A 113 5.50 -15.92 -11.65
C LYS A 113 5.23 -16.13 -13.13
N THR A 114 6.21 -15.83 -13.97
CA THR A 114 6.05 -15.68 -15.44
C THR A 114 5.80 -16.97 -16.22
N LYS A 115 5.73 -18.13 -15.57
CA LYS A 115 5.43 -19.42 -16.21
C LYS A 115 4.60 -20.29 -15.25
N LEU A 116 3.28 -20.18 -15.31
CA LEU A 116 2.34 -21.07 -14.64
C LEU A 116 2.31 -22.46 -15.32
N LYS A 117 3.46 -23.15 -15.34
CA LYS A 117 3.65 -24.41 -16.04
C LYS A 117 3.06 -25.63 -15.31
N ASN A 118 2.78 -25.52 -14.02
CA ASN A 118 2.26 -26.62 -13.22
C ASN A 118 0.91 -26.25 -12.57
N ASP A 119 0.04 -27.26 -12.44
CA ASP A 119 -1.30 -27.10 -11.89
C ASP A 119 -1.28 -26.68 -10.42
N SER A 120 -0.25 -27.08 -9.67
CA SER A 120 -0.08 -26.71 -8.26
C SER A 120 0.16 -25.20 -8.08
N THR A 121 0.99 -24.56 -8.91
CA THR A 121 1.18 -23.10 -8.84
C THR A 121 -0.07 -22.36 -9.29
N ARG A 122 -0.78 -22.86 -10.32
CA ARG A 122 -2.07 -22.29 -10.76
C ARG A 122 -3.11 -22.34 -9.64
N LYS A 123 -3.27 -23.50 -9.00
CA LYS A 123 -4.15 -23.70 -7.85
C LYS A 123 -3.76 -22.80 -6.68
N ASN A 124 -2.47 -22.68 -6.40
CA ASN A 124 -1.98 -21.81 -5.35
C ASN A 124 -2.31 -20.34 -5.66
N VAL A 125 -1.95 -19.81 -6.84
CA VAL A 125 -2.26 -18.42 -7.23
C VAL A 125 -3.76 -18.15 -7.18
N ARG A 126 -4.59 -19.06 -7.69
CA ARG A 126 -6.05 -18.96 -7.60
C ARG A 126 -6.53 -18.81 -6.16
N ARG A 127 -6.00 -19.64 -5.25
CA ARG A 127 -6.28 -19.54 -3.82
C ARG A 127 -5.86 -18.19 -3.24
N LEU A 128 -4.66 -17.69 -3.58
CA LEU A 128 -4.19 -16.38 -3.11
C LEU A 128 -5.11 -15.24 -3.56
N ILE A 129 -5.57 -15.28 -4.81
CA ILE A 129 -6.50 -14.30 -5.37
C ILE A 129 -7.83 -14.37 -4.62
N ASN A 130 -8.43 -15.55 -4.51
CA ASN A 130 -9.74 -15.72 -3.87
C ASN A 130 -9.71 -15.29 -2.39
N GLU A 131 -8.66 -15.66 -1.64
CA GLU A 131 -8.48 -15.20 -0.25
C GLU A 131 -8.42 -13.67 -0.16
N ALA A 132 -7.71 -13.01 -1.08
CA ALA A 132 -7.60 -11.55 -1.08
C ALA A 132 -8.92 -10.88 -1.48
N LEU A 133 -9.60 -11.39 -2.51
CA LEU A 133 -10.86 -10.84 -3.01
C LEU A 133 -11.98 -11.01 -1.97
N GLU A 134 -12.04 -12.13 -1.26
CA GLU A 134 -13.02 -12.33 -0.18
C GLU A 134 -12.85 -11.31 0.95
N ILE A 135 -11.60 -11.05 1.36
CA ILE A 135 -11.32 -10.02 2.36
C ILE A 135 -11.68 -8.63 1.81
N ILE A 136 -11.28 -8.28 0.60
CA ILE A 136 -11.63 -6.99 -0.03
C ILE A 136 -13.16 -6.83 -0.14
N TYR A 137 -13.88 -7.91 -0.41
CA TYR A 137 -15.34 -7.92 -0.49
C TYR A 137 -16.00 -7.56 0.84
N SER A 138 -15.41 -7.96 1.96
CA SER A 138 -15.88 -7.62 3.31
C SER A 138 -15.49 -6.21 3.80
N ILE A 139 -14.64 -5.48 3.06
CA ILE A 139 -14.08 -4.21 3.50
C ILE A 139 -14.94 -3.00 3.12
N SER A 140 -15.15 -2.12 4.09
CA SER A 140 -15.56 -0.72 3.88
C SER A 140 -14.57 0.27 4.48
N ILE A 141 -14.51 1.48 3.92
CA ILE A 141 -13.66 2.59 4.41
C ILE A 141 -14.53 3.82 4.66
N GLU A 142 -14.29 4.49 5.78
CA GLU A 142 -14.76 5.84 6.05
C GLU A 142 -13.56 6.77 6.20
N SER A 143 -13.65 8.02 5.74
CA SER A 143 -12.51 8.93 5.81
C SER A 143 -12.93 10.39 5.97
N SER A 144 -12.15 11.14 6.73
CA SER A 144 -12.27 12.59 6.90
C SER A 144 -10.98 13.25 6.48
N GLU A 145 -11.01 14.04 5.40
CA GLU A 145 -9.79 14.50 4.75
C GLU A 145 -9.81 16.01 4.52
N LYS A 146 -8.64 16.66 4.59
CA LYS A 146 -8.50 18.04 4.16
C LYS A 146 -8.24 18.10 2.66
N ARG A 147 -9.23 18.56 1.88
CA ARG A 147 -9.11 18.79 0.42
C ARG A 147 -9.27 20.28 0.13
N CYS A 148 -8.30 20.87 -0.58
CA CYS A 148 -8.28 22.31 -0.93
C CYS A 148 -8.56 23.24 0.27
N GLY A 149 -8.00 22.92 1.45
CA GLY A 149 -8.19 23.71 2.66
C GLY A 149 -9.46 23.40 3.46
N LYS A 150 -10.42 22.67 2.90
CA LYS A 150 -11.70 22.31 3.55
C LYS A 150 -11.69 20.87 4.04
N LYS A 151 -12.35 20.61 5.16
CA LYS A 151 -12.60 19.25 5.67
C LYS A 151 -13.74 18.64 4.84
N VAL A 152 -13.48 17.48 4.23
CA VAL A 152 -14.44 16.70 3.44
C VAL A 152 -14.60 15.35 4.11
N ASN A 153 -15.83 14.95 4.37
CA ASN A 153 -16.15 13.68 4.99
C ASN A 153 -16.71 12.73 3.94
N PHE A 154 -16.01 11.62 3.73
CA PHE A 154 -16.48 10.49 2.96
C PHE A 154 -17.11 9.50 3.95
N LYS A 155 -18.42 9.31 3.82
CA LYS A 155 -19.16 8.31 4.60
C LYS A 155 -18.57 6.92 4.36
N LYS A 156 -18.90 5.96 5.22
CA LYS A 156 -18.58 4.53 5.00
C LYS A 156 -18.95 4.06 3.59
N MET A 157 -17.94 3.61 2.83
CA MET A 157 -18.04 3.11 1.46
C MET A 157 -17.47 1.70 1.39
N ARG A 158 -18.25 0.74 0.89
CA ARG A 158 -17.74 -0.61 0.58
C ARG A 158 -16.80 -0.54 -0.61
N ILE A 159 -15.71 -1.29 -0.62
CA ILE A 159 -14.78 -1.28 -1.76
C ILE A 159 -15.38 -2.03 -2.95
N CYS A 160 -15.87 -3.24 -2.71
CA CYS A 160 -16.32 -4.17 -3.74
C CYS A 160 -17.83 -4.36 -3.69
N GLN A 161 -18.50 -4.24 -4.83
CA GLN A 161 -19.91 -4.57 -4.98
C GLN A 161 -20.12 -6.07 -5.22
N MET A 162 -19.29 -6.67 -6.07
CA MET A 162 -19.26 -8.11 -6.32
C MET A 162 -17.94 -8.53 -6.96
N TYR A 163 -17.63 -9.82 -6.88
CA TYR A 163 -16.58 -10.43 -7.69
C TYR A 163 -16.98 -11.84 -8.10
N GLU A 164 -16.52 -12.27 -9.27
CA GLU A 164 -16.73 -13.63 -9.78
C GLU A 164 -15.50 -14.14 -10.54
N CYS A 165 -15.40 -15.45 -10.72
CA CYS A 165 -14.36 -16.07 -11.54
C CYS A 165 -15.01 -17.08 -12.49
N LYS A 166 -14.89 -16.85 -13.80
CA LYS A 166 -15.38 -17.76 -14.86
C LYS A 166 -14.25 -18.04 -15.84
N ASN A 167 -13.96 -19.31 -16.09
CA ASN A 167 -12.92 -19.75 -17.03
C ASN A 167 -11.53 -19.09 -16.77
N SER A 168 -11.15 -18.91 -15.50
CA SER A 168 -9.91 -18.23 -15.07
C SER A 168 -9.82 -16.73 -15.40
N ILE A 169 -10.94 -16.12 -15.76
CA ILE A 169 -11.12 -14.67 -15.86
C ILE A 169 -11.91 -14.22 -14.62
N TYR A 170 -11.34 -13.28 -13.89
CA TYR A 170 -11.96 -12.63 -12.75
C TYR A 170 -12.67 -11.37 -13.21
N THR A 171 -13.92 -11.21 -12.79
CA THR A 171 -14.66 -9.95 -12.87
C THR A 171 -14.73 -9.37 -11.47
N PHE A 172 -14.31 -8.12 -11.30
CA PHE A 172 -14.40 -7.39 -10.04
C PHE A 172 -15.16 -6.09 -10.28
N VAL A 173 -16.12 -5.77 -9.41
CA VAL A 173 -16.91 -4.54 -9.53
C VAL A 173 -16.66 -3.69 -8.31
N PHE A 174 -16.02 -2.53 -8.51
CA PHE A 174 -15.95 -1.51 -7.48
C PHE A 174 -17.34 -0.94 -7.20
N THR A 175 -17.62 -0.56 -5.95
CA THR A 175 -18.79 0.30 -5.73
C THR A 175 -18.54 1.67 -6.37
N GLU A 176 -19.61 2.29 -6.86
CA GLU A 176 -19.52 3.60 -7.49
C GLU A 176 -18.97 4.67 -6.51
N SER A 177 -19.40 4.62 -5.24
CA SER A 177 -18.95 5.58 -4.23
C SER A 177 -17.45 5.49 -3.98
N PHE A 178 -16.90 4.28 -3.86
CA PHE A 178 -15.46 4.09 -3.68
C PHE A 178 -14.66 4.45 -4.94
N ALA A 179 -15.15 4.08 -6.13
CA ALA A 179 -14.48 4.46 -7.38
C ALA A 179 -14.44 5.99 -7.57
N ARG A 180 -15.54 6.70 -7.30
CA ARG A 180 -15.59 8.18 -7.32
C ARG A 180 -14.66 8.80 -6.27
N TYR A 181 -14.58 8.20 -5.08
CA TYR A 181 -13.65 8.63 -4.04
C TYR A 181 -12.19 8.60 -4.51
N LEU A 182 -11.78 7.56 -5.24
CA LEU A 182 -10.44 7.46 -5.84
C LEU A 182 -10.24 8.46 -6.98
N LEU A 183 -11.19 8.53 -7.92
CA LEU A 183 -11.12 9.38 -9.11
C LEU A 183 -11.04 10.89 -8.79
N SER A 184 -11.64 11.30 -7.66
CA SER A 184 -11.67 12.68 -7.20
C SER A 184 -10.43 13.12 -6.41
N SER A 185 -9.47 12.22 -6.17
CA SER A 185 -8.37 12.45 -5.24
C SER A 185 -7.05 12.78 -5.94
N TYR A 186 -6.13 11.83 -6.12
CA TYR A 186 -4.88 12.06 -6.87
C TYR A 186 -4.30 10.78 -7.48
N ILE A 187 -3.32 10.96 -8.37
CA ILE A 187 -2.54 9.89 -8.97
C ILE A 187 -1.23 9.73 -8.20
N MET A 188 -0.89 8.48 -7.87
CA MET A 188 0.42 8.07 -7.37
C MET A 188 1.20 7.41 -8.50
N ARG A 189 2.47 7.77 -8.66
CA ARG A 189 3.42 6.99 -9.47
C ARG A 189 3.84 5.79 -8.63
N PHE A 190 3.63 4.58 -9.14
CA PHE A 190 3.80 3.33 -8.41
C PHE A 190 4.80 2.41 -9.14
N PRO A 191 5.92 2.04 -8.51
CA PRO A 191 6.91 1.16 -9.13
C PRO A 191 6.41 -0.29 -9.19
N MET A 192 6.41 -0.90 -10.37
CA MET A 192 5.93 -2.27 -10.58
C MET A 192 6.66 -3.31 -9.72
N SER A 193 7.93 -3.06 -9.40
CA SER A 193 8.77 -3.92 -8.55
C SER A 193 8.16 -4.17 -7.16
N LEU A 194 7.33 -3.26 -6.63
CA LEU A 194 6.65 -3.47 -5.33
C LEU A 194 5.76 -4.72 -5.33
N PHE A 195 5.10 -5.04 -6.44
CA PHE A 195 4.24 -6.22 -6.52
C PHE A 195 5.02 -7.52 -6.34
N ARG A 196 6.31 -7.53 -6.68
CA ARG A 196 7.17 -8.72 -6.65
C ARG A 196 7.81 -8.98 -5.28
N LEU A 197 7.75 -8.03 -4.35
CA LEU A 197 8.26 -8.23 -2.99
C LEU A 197 7.64 -9.48 -2.33
N ASP A 198 8.44 -10.24 -1.60
CA ASP A 198 7.92 -11.36 -0.81
C ASP A 198 6.90 -10.87 0.22
N GLU A 199 5.79 -11.59 0.38
CA GLU A 199 4.71 -11.23 1.31
C GLU A 199 5.15 -11.25 2.79
N ARG A 200 6.26 -11.90 3.12
CA ARG A 200 6.88 -11.88 4.45
C ARG A 200 7.54 -10.54 4.76
N ASN A 201 7.85 -9.73 3.74
CA ASN A 201 8.50 -8.43 3.87
C ASN A 201 7.45 -7.30 3.95
N THR A 202 6.58 -7.39 4.96
CA THR A 202 5.44 -6.49 5.17
C THR A 202 5.85 -5.03 5.26
N ASN A 203 6.87 -4.74 6.08
CA ASN A 203 7.41 -3.40 6.26
C ASN A 203 7.94 -2.81 4.95
N ALA A 204 8.71 -3.58 4.18
CA ALA A 204 9.30 -3.12 2.92
C ALA A 204 8.21 -2.65 1.95
N TYR A 205 7.13 -3.42 1.76
CA TYR A 205 6.05 -3.01 0.86
C TYR A 205 5.34 -1.72 1.32
N SER A 206 4.95 -1.62 2.59
CA SER A 206 4.26 -0.42 3.10
C SER A 206 5.16 0.81 3.04
N ILE A 207 6.44 0.67 3.41
CA ILE A 207 7.46 1.73 3.31
C ILE A 207 7.67 2.12 1.85
N GLY A 208 7.90 1.18 0.95
CA GLY A 208 8.17 1.47 -0.46
C GLY A 208 6.97 2.14 -1.14
N ARG A 209 5.74 1.72 -0.84
CA ARG A 209 4.51 2.38 -1.29
C ARG A 209 4.43 3.83 -0.78
N LYS A 210 4.80 4.07 0.48
CA LYS A 210 4.83 5.43 1.07
C LYS A 210 5.89 6.32 0.46
N LEU A 211 7.09 5.79 0.17
CA LEU A 211 8.16 6.51 -0.50
C LEU A 211 7.74 6.89 -1.94
N ALA A 212 7.14 5.94 -2.68
CA ALA A 212 6.59 6.19 -4.00
C ALA A 212 5.53 7.29 -3.99
N LEU A 213 4.60 7.25 -3.03
CA LEU A 213 3.63 8.31 -2.80
C LEU A 213 4.30 9.66 -2.54
N HIS A 214 5.23 9.71 -1.58
CA HIS A 214 5.91 10.94 -1.18
C HIS A 214 6.65 11.61 -2.34
N GLN A 215 7.32 10.81 -3.17
CA GLN A 215 8.05 11.29 -4.34
C GLN A 215 7.12 11.67 -5.50
N SER A 216 5.90 11.12 -5.54
CA SER A 216 4.87 11.46 -6.53
C SER A 216 4.20 12.80 -6.28
N ILE A 217 4.15 13.28 -5.02
CA ILE A 217 3.41 14.48 -4.66
C ILE A 217 4.05 15.73 -5.29
N ASN A 218 3.32 16.38 -6.20
CA ASN A 218 3.75 17.59 -6.91
C ASN A 218 4.20 18.72 -5.97
N ASN A 219 3.53 18.88 -4.83
CA ASN A 219 3.89 19.91 -3.86
C ASN A 219 5.27 19.65 -3.23
N ASN A 220 5.61 18.38 -2.96
CA ASN A 220 6.93 18.01 -2.45
C ASN A 220 7.99 18.26 -3.52
N ARG A 221 7.70 17.97 -4.80
CA ARG A 221 8.60 18.25 -5.92
C ARG A 221 8.87 19.76 -6.06
N LYS A 222 7.81 20.57 -6.02
CA LYS A 222 7.92 22.04 -6.07
C LYS A 222 8.76 22.61 -4.92
N LYS A 223 8.72 21.98 -3.75
CA LYS A 223 9.51 22.37 -2.57
C LYS A 223 10.92 21.77 -2.54
N GLY A 224 11.26 20.86 -3.46
CA GLY A 224 12.53 20.12 -3.44
C GLY A 224 12.64 19.09 -2.31
N THR A 225 11.53 18.65 -1.70
CA THR A 225 11.51 17.73 -0.56
C THR A 225 10.96 16.34 -0.91
N ASN A 226 10.69 16.06 -2.18
CA ASN A 226 10.10 14.80 -2.67
C ASN A 226 11.01 13.58 -2.47
N LYS A 227 12.30 13.79 -2.21
CA LYS A 227 13.30 12.74 -1.92
C LYS A 227 13.75 12.70 -0.47
N ILE A 228 13.14 13.50 0.41
CA ILE A 228 13.50 13.57 1.83
C ILE A 228 12.27 13.30 2.68
N ILE A 229 12.35 12.33 3.59
CA ILE A 229 11.26 11.96 4.50
C ILE A 229 11.80 11.65 5.90
N SER A 230 11.03 11.93 6.95
CA SER A 230 11.47 11.65 8.32
C SER A 230 11.33 10.17 8.69
N VAL A 231 12.26 9.69 9.52
CA VAL A 231 12.24 8.34 10.09
C VAL A 231 10.92 8.10 10.83
N LYS A 232 10.46 9.05 11.64
CA LYS A 232 9.15 9.00 12.31
C LYS A 232 7.99 8.58 11.39
N ILE A 233 7.90 9.17 10.20
CA ILE A 233 6.81 8.87 9.26
C ILE A 233 6.95 7.45 8.68
N LEU A 234 8.17 6.98 8.47
CA LEU A 234 8.41 5.61 8.02
C LEU A 234 8.07 4.59 9.10
N LEU A 235 8.44 4.86 10.36
CA LEU A 235 8.08 4.02 11.50
C LEU A 235 6.55 3.92 11.66
N GLN A 236 5.82 5.03 11.52
CA GLN A 236 4.35 5.03 11.54
C GLN A 236 3.72 4.25 10.37
N THR A 237 4.46 4.11 9.26
CA THR A 237 4.00 3.38 8.07
C THR A 237 4.31 1.89 8.17
N ALA A 238 5.30 1.49 8.95
CA ALA A 238 5.81 0.14 9.02
C ALA A 238 4.96 -0.75 9.95
N PRO A 239 4.11 -1.65 9.42
CA PRO A 239 3.12 -2.38 10.20
C PRO A 239 3.73 -3.26 11.31
N ASP A 240 4.90 -3.86 11.08
CA ASP A 240 5.51 -4.84 11.97
C ASP A 240 6.72 -4.31 12.74
N ILE A 241 7.00 -3.01 12.64
CA ILE A 241 7.98 -2.33 13.51
C ILE A 241 7.23 -1.87 14.78
N PRO A 242 7.62 -2.36 15.97
CA PRO A 242 6.96 -1.98 17.21
C PRO A 242 7.22 -0.52 17.58
N SER A 243 6.32 0.08 18.36
CA SER A 243 6.55 1.38 18.96
C SER A 243 7.64 1.32 20.05
N ILE A 244 8.23 2.47 20.38
CA ILE A 244 9.24 2.56 21.43
C ILE A 244 8.68 2.15 22.81
N GLU A 245 7.42 2.45 23.09
CA GLU A 245 6.75 2.06 24.33
C GLU A 245 6.66 0.52 24.42
N THR A 246 6.31 -0.13 23.30
CA THR A 246 6.22 -1.60 23.23
C THR A 246 7.58 -2.26 23.44
N VAL A 247 8.64 -1.68 22.90
CA VAL A 247 10.02 -2.18 23.07
C VAL A 247 10.49 -2.02 24.51
N ARG A 248 10.29 -0.83 25.09
CA ARG A 248 10.68 -0.52 26.48
C ARG A 248 9.93 -1.38 27.49
N ALA A 249 8.64 -1.63 27.27
CA ALA A 249 7.84 -2.49 28.14
C ALA A 249 8.35 -3.94 28.21
N LYS A 250 9.10 -4.39 27.20
CA LYS A 250 9.68 -5.74 27.15
C LYS A 250 11.19 -5.75 27.42
N ASN A 251 11.76 -4.66 27.93
CA ASN A 251 13.20 -4.47 28.11
C ASN A 251 14.02 -4.83 26.86
N GLY A 252 13.48 -4.56 25.67
CA GLY A 252 14.13 -4.87 24.40
C GLY A 252 15.09 -3.78 23.93
N SER A 253 16.10 -4.15 23.14
CA SER A 253 16.93 -3.19 22.40
C SER A 253 16.10 -2.49 21.32
N TRP A 254 16.05 -1.16 21.36
CA TRP A 254 15.37 -0.38 20.33
C TRP A 254 16.14 -0.39 19.00
N THR A 255 17.47 -0.45 19.04
CA THR A 255 18.31 -0.60 17.85
C THR A 255 17.93 -1.85 17.08
N GLU A 256 17.93 -3.01 17.73
CA GLU A 256 17.58 -4.30 17.09
C GLU A 256 16.11 -4.35 16.61
N ARG A 257 15.19 -3.84 17.44
CA ARG A 257 13.75 -4.02 17.20
C ARG A 257 13.14 -2.97 16.29
N ILE A 258 13.76 -1.81 16.13
CA ILE A 258 13.24 -0.67 15.38
C ILE A 258 14.19 -0.27 14.26
N GLU A 259 15.41 0.15 14.60
CA GLU A 259 16.37 0.69 13.63
C GLU A 259 16.80 -0.36 12.61
N GLU A 260 17.34 -1.49 13.07
CA GLU A 260 17.78 -2.57 12.18
C GLU A 260 16.64 -3.10 11.29
N LYS A 261 15.40 -3.11 11.81
CA LYS A 261 14.23 -3.51 11.02
C LYS A 261 13.87 -2.49 9.94
N LEU A 262 14.02 -1.20 10.23
CA LEU A 262 13.81 -0.15 9.25
C LEU A 262 14.88 -0.23 8.16
N VAL A 263 16.15 -0.28 8.56
CA VAL A 263 17.32 -0.42 7.67
C VAL A 263 17.15 -1.62 6.75
N LYS A 264 16.90 -2.81 7.31
CA LYS A 264 16.64 -4.03 6.52
C LYS A 264 15.50 -3.88 5.52
N SER A 265 14.44 -3.14 5.87
CA SER A 265 13.31 -2.91 4.97
C SER A 265 13.68 -1.98 3.81
N LEU A 266 14.52 -0.97 4.06
CA LEU A 266 15.03 -0.06 3.03
C LEU A 266 16.05 -0.75 2.11
N ASP A 267 16.94 -1.57 2.67
CA ASP A 267 17.91 -2.35 1.91
C ASP A 267 17.20 -3.36 0.98
N LEU A 268 16.19 -4.06 1.49
CA LEU A 268 15.35 -4.94 0.67
C LEU A 268 14.69 -4.19 -0.50
N LEU A 269 14.33 -2.91 -0.31
CA LEU A 269 13.75 -2.11 -1.40
C LEU A 269 14.78 -1.75 -2.47
N VAL A 270 16.04 -1.53 -2.10
CA VAL A 270 17.16 -1.35 -3.05
C VAL A 270 17.44 -2.66 -3.79
N GLU A 271 17.61 -3.75 -3.05
CA GLU A 271 17.88 -5.10 -3.60
C GLU A 271 16.82 -5.56 -4.60
N ASN A 272 15.55 -5.20 -4.37
CA ASN A 272 14.44 -5.55 -5.25
C ASN A 272 14.14 -4.49 -6.33
N GLY A 273 15.02 -3.49 -6.49
CA GLY A 273 14.92 -2.47 -7.54
C GLY A 273 13.72 -1.53 -7.40
N VAL A 274 13.19 -1.36 -6.19
CA VAL A 274 12.17 -0.34 -5.88
C VAL A 274 12.85 1.01 -5.66
N LEU A 275 13.92 1.03 -4.87
CA LEU A 275 14.77 2.19 -4.64
C LEU A 275 16.04 2.10 -5.48
N GLU A 276 16.53 3.26 -5.92
CA GLU A 276 17.87 3.42 -6.47
C GLU A 276 18.90 3.56 -5.34
N TYR A 277 18.56 4.33 -4.31
CA TYR A 277 19.36 4.53 -3.12
C TYR A 277 18.50 5.02 -1.95
N TRP A 278 19.05 4.90 -0.75
CA TRP A 278 18.61 5.61 0.46
C TRP A 278 19.82 5.85 1.36
N ASN A 279 19.85 6.99 2.07
CA ASN A 279 20.87 7.31 3.07
C ASN A 279 20.24 8.13 4.21
N TYR A 280 20.79 8.05 5.43
CA TYR A 280 20.42 9.00 6.48
C TYR A 280 20.94 10.40 6.14
N CYS A 281 20.10 11.41 6.40
CA CYS A 281 20.45 12.79 6.14
C CYS A 281 19.95 13.73 7.24
N ASN A 282 20.58 14.89 7.35
CA ASN A 282 20.10 15.97 8.20
C ASN A 282 18.87 16.66 7.58
N GLU A 283 18.37 17.71 8.25
CA GLU A 283 17.17 18.42 7.79
C GLU A 283 17.29 19.05 6.40
N LYS A 284 18.53 19.33 5.97
CA LYS A 284 18.89 19.94 4.69
C LYS A 284 19.17 18.90 3.59
N GLY A 285 19.03 17.61 3.87
CA GLY A 285 19.34 16.55 2.91
C GLY A 285 20.83 16.26 2.77
N ILE A 286 21.67 16.73 3.70
CA ILE A 286 23.10 16.40 3.70
C ILE A 286 23.26 15.07 4.42
N GLU A 287 23.89 14.12 3.75
CA GLU A 287 24.20 12.79 4.27
C GLU A 287 24.95 12.86 5.62
N LEU A 288 24.61 11.95 6.53
CA LEU A 288 25.27 11.82 7.82
C LEU A 288 26.40 10.80 7.74
N SER A 289 27.55 11.13 8.33
CA SER A 289 28.68 10.19 8.44
C SER A 289 28.40 9.09 9.46
N ASP A 290 29.08 7.95 9.33
CA ASP A 290 28.99 6.82 10.26
C ASP A 290 29.33 7.24 11.70
N GLU A 291 30.28 8.16 11.89
CA GLU A 291 30.63 8.71 13.20
C GLU A 291 29.47 9.47 13.84
N GLN A 292 28.74 10.26 13.04
CA GLN A 292 27.55 10.96 13.51
C GLN A 292 26.42 9.98 13.83
N LEU A 293 26.25 8.94 13.00
CA LEU A 293 25.26 7.90 13.22
C LEU A 293 25.53 7.10 14.51
N ASN A 294 26.77 6.67 14.70
CA ASN A 294 27.21 5.94 15.90
C ASN A 294 27.13 6.78 17.18
N GLY A 295 27.12 8.11 17.06
CA GLY A 295 26.89 9.04 18.17
C GLY A 295 25.44 9.07 18.66
N PHE A 296 24.47 8.56 17.90
CA PHE A 296 23.05 8.59 18.27
C PHE A 296 22.66 7.46 19.22
N GLY A 297 23.13 7.52 20.48
CA GLY A 297 22.78 6.55 21.52
C GLY A 297 21.32 6.61 22.02
N HIS A 298 20.51 7.54 21.52
CA HIS A 298 19.14 7.80 21.99
C HIS A 298 18.11 7.69 20.87
N TYR A 299 17.09 6.85 21.07
CA TYR A 299 15.93 6.69 20.18
C TYR A 299 15.29 8.03 19.75
N PHE A 300 15.21 9.00 20.66
CA PHE A 300 14.59 10.30 20.34
C PHE A 300 15.36 11.06 19.26
N ILE A 301 16.68 10.89 19.19
CA ILE A 301 17.47 11.49 18.11
C ILE A 301 17.21 10.72 16.82
N PHE A 302 17.25 9.39 16.88
CA PHE A 302 16.95 8.51 15.75
C PHE A 302 15.59 8.77 15.09
N GLU A 303 14.50 8.87 15.86
CA GLU A 303 13.15 9.11 15.32
C GLU A 303 13.06 10.43 14.54
N ASN A 304 13.84 11.43 14.95
CA ASN A 304 13.86 12.76 14.35
C ASN A 304 14.81 12.88 13.15
N LEU A 305 15.58 11.83 12.83
CA LEU A 305 16.38 11.80 11.62
C LEU A 305 15.49 11.84 10.36
N LYS A 306 16.12 12.20 9.25
CA LYS A 306 15.54 12.08 7.92
C LYS A 306 16.33 11.07 7.10
N ILE A 307 15.71 10.55 6.06
CA ILE A 307 16.38 9.83 4.99
C ILE A 307 16.24 10.61 3.69
N GLU A 308 17.31 10.63 2.91
CA GLU A 308 17.26 10.92 1.49
C GLU A 308 17.07 9.59 0.74
N PHE A 309 16.24 9.58 -0.30
CA PHE A 309 15.96 8.38 -1.09
C PHE A 309 15.59 8.73 -2.53
N SER A 310 15.67 7.73 -3.41
CA SER A 310 15.14 7.83 -4.77
C SER A 310 14.41 6.55 -5.14
N VAL A 311 13.10 6.64 -5.37
CA VAL A 311 12.29 5.57 -5.97
C VAL A 311 12.56 5.55 -7.47
N LYS A 312 12.88 4.37 -7.97
CA LYS A 312 13.29 4.17 -9.36
C LYS A 312 12.18 4.60 -10.32
N GLY A 313 12.52 5.48 -11.26
CA GLY A 313 11.62 5.93 -12.35
C GLY A 313 10.55 6.98 -11.97
N ILE A 314 10.59 7.58 -10.77
CA ILE A 314 9.62 8.59 -10.29
C ILE A 314 10.20 10.00 -10.27
#